data_AF-A0A099ZIQ8-F1
#
_entry.id   AF-A0A099ZIQ8-F1
#
_cell.length_a   1.000
_cell.length_b   1.000
_cell.length_c   1.000
_cell.angle_alpha   90.00
_cell.angle_beta   90.00
_cell.angle_gamma   90.00
#
_symmetry.space_group_name_H-M   'P 1'
#
loop_
_entity.id
_entity.type
_entity.pdbx_description
1 polymer ?
#
loop_
_entity_poly.entity_id
_entity_poly.type
_entity_poly.pdbx_seq_one_letter_code
_entity_poly.pdbx_strand_id
1 'polypeptide(L)'
;QRLKAAVHYTVGCLCQDVAEEQELQFSKQTIAAISEITFRQCENFAKDLEMFARHAKRSTVTLEDVKLLARRSRSLLKYITQRSEEIVSSNMEQKERKKKKSSTAKTAEQEAAVVESEDSNMA
;
A
#
# COMPACT_ATOMS: atom_id res chain seq x y z
N GLN A 1 14.94 -19.20 -1.49
CA GLN A 1 13.84 -19.88 -2.21
C GLN A 1 12.43 -19.46 -1.75
N ARG A 2 12.17 -19.27 -0.43
CA ARG A 2 10.84 -18.88 0.08
C ARG A 2 10.20 -17.66 -0.62
N LEU A 3 10.93 -16.56 -0.80
CA LEU A 3 10.40 -15.36 -1.46
C LEU A 3 10.06 -15.59 -2.93
N LYS A 4 10.88 -16.35 -3.67
CA LYS A 4 10.59 -16.72 -5.06
C LYS A 4 9.30 -17.54 -5.17
N ALA A 5 9.07 -18.48 -4.26
CA ALA A 5 7.84 -19.27 -4.24
C ALA A 5 6.59 -18.41 -3.97
N ALA A 6 6.69 -17.45 -3.03
CA ALA A 6 5.61 -16.50 -2.77
C ALA A 6 5.31 -15.61 -3.99
N VAL A 7 6.35 -15.08 -4.65
CA VAL A 7 6.21 -14.33 -5.90
C VAL A 7 5.55 -15.19 -6.98
N HIS A 8 5.98 -16.44 -7.14
CA HIS A 8 5.42 -17.36 -8.13
C HIS A 8 3.92 -17.62 -7.91
N TYR A 9 3.51 -17.80 -6.65
CA TYR A 9 2.10 -17.94 -6.30
C TYR A 9 1.29 -16.71 -6.74
N THR A 10 1.71 -15.51 -6.35
CA THR A 10 1.00 -14.27 -6.72
C THR A 10 0.99 -14.03 -8.22
N VAL A 11 2.09 -14.30 -8.92
CA VAL A 11 2.14 -14.23 -10.39
C VAL A 11 1.16 -15.20 -11.01
N GLY A 12 1.05 -16.43 -10.48
CA GLY A 12 0.05 -17.40 -10.92
C GLY A 12 -1.39 -16.88 -10.80
N CYS A 13 -1.74 -16.28 -9.65
CA CYS A 13 -3.06 -15.68 -9.46
C CYS A 13 -3.33 -14.54 -10.47
N LEU A 14 -2.39 -13.60 -10.63
CA LEU A 14 -2.56 -12.49 -11.56
C LEU A 14 -2.61 -12.94 -13.02
N CYS A 15 -1.83 -13.97 -13.39
CA CYS A 15 -1.92 -14.58 -14.71
C CYS A 15 -3.27 -15.26 -14.93
N GLN A 16 -3.87 -15.85 -13.90
CA GLN A 16 -5.21 -16.44 -13.98
C GLN A 16 -6.27 -15.36 -14.26
N ASP A 17 -6.23 -14.23 -13.54
CA ASP A 17 -7.15 -13.12 -13.76
C ASP A 17 -7.09 -12.62 -15.22
N VAL A 18 -5.87 -12.47 -15.75
CA VAL A 18 -5.64 -12.05 -17.16
C VAL A 18 -6.07 -13.14 -18.15
N ALA A 19 -5.85 -14.42 -17.83
CA ALA A 19 -6.26 -15.54 -18.68
C ALA A 19 -7.78 -15.60 -18.83
N GLU A 20 -8.51 -15.36 -17.75
CA GLU A 20 -9.98 -15.30 -17.73
C GLU A 20 -10.49 -14.08 -18.52
N GLU A 21 -9.92 -12.90 -18.30
CA GLU A 21 -10.31 -11.68 -19.02
C GLU A 21 -10.09 -11.78 -20.54
N GLN A 22 -9.03 -12.46 -20.96
CA GLN A 22 -8.62 -12.56 -22.36
C GLN A 22 -9.00 -13.89 -23.03
N GLU A 23 -9.74 -14.76 -22.34
CA GLU A 23 -10.16 -16.09 -22.80
C GLU A 23 -9.00 -16.95 -23.35
N LEU A 24 -7.83 -16.89 -22.70
CA LEU A 24 -6.61 -17.60 -23.11
C LEU A 24 -6.04 -18.45 -21.96
N GLN A 25 -4.98 -19.21 -22.23
CA GLN A 25 -4.33 -20.05 -21.24
C GLN A 25 -2.82 -19.77 -21.19
N PHE A 26 -2.27 -19.63 -19.98
CA PHE A 26 -0.82 -19.54 -19.78
C PHE A 26 -0.23 -20.91 -19.47
N SER A 27 0.88 -21.25 -20.12
CA SER A 27 1.66 -22.43 -19.74
C SER A 27 2.31 -22.24 -18.37
N LYS A 28 2.55 -23.34 -17.63
CA LYS A 28 3.27 -23.30 -16.35
C LYS A 28 4.66 -22.70 -16.50
N GLN A 29 5.32 -22.93 -17.64
CA GLN A 29 6.63 -22.40 -17.98
C GLN A 29 6.59 -20.88 -18.18
N THR A 30 5.53 -20.35 -18.81
CA THR A 30 5.32 -18.91 -18.97
C THR A 30 5.16 -18.23 -17.61
N ILE A 31 4.34 -18.79 -16.72
CA ILE A 31 4.13 -18.26 -15.35
C ILE A 31 5.46 -18.29 -14.58
N ALA A 32 6.21 -19.39 -14.66
CA ALA A 32 7.53 -19.50 -14.03
C ALA A 32 8.53 -18.47 -14.58
N ALA A 33 8.55 -18.24 -15.89
CA ALA A 33 9.42 -17.25 -16.52
C ALA A 33 9.08 -15.82 -16.07
N ILE A 34 7.79 -15.45 -16.04
CA ILE A 34 7.33 -14.15 -15.52
C ILE A 34 7.75 -13.99 -14.06
N SER A 35 7.60 -15.04 -13.25
CA SER A 35 8.01 -15.03 -11.84
C SER A 35 9.51 -14.74 -11.66
N GLU A 36 10.36 -15.37 -12.46
CA GLU A 36 11.81 -15.17 -12.41
C GLU A 36 12.22 -13.79 -12.94
N ILE A 37 11.53 -13.26 -13.97
CA ILE A 37 11.73 -11.89 -14.46
C ILE A 37 11.36 -10.89 -13.37
N THR A 38 10.17 -11.02 -12.77
CA THR A 38 9.70 -10.14 -11.70
C THR A 38 10.66 -10.14 -10.52
N PHE A 39 11.12 -11.33 -10.08
CA PHE A 39 12.06 -11.42 -8.97
C PHE A 39 13.40 -10.72 -9.25
N ARG A 40 13.97 -10.90 -10.45
CA ARG A 40 15.18 -10.17 -10.86
C ARG A 40 14.94 -8.68 -11.00
N GLN A 41 13.77 -8.27 -11.49
CA GLN A 41 13.44 -6.87 -11.66
C GLN A 41 13.34 -6.13 -10.32
N CYS A 42 12.92 -6.81 -9.25
CA CYS A 42 12.94 -6.24 -7.90
C CYS A 42 14.33 -5.80 -7.45
N GLU A 43 15.40 -6.50 -7.86
CA GLU A 43 16.76 -6.11 -7.53
C GLU A 43 17.14 -4.76 -8.17
N ASN A 44 16.79 -4.58 -9.44
CA ASN A 44 17.00 -3.32 -10.15
C ASN A 44 16.20 -2.18 -9.50
N PHE A 45 14.91 -2.43 -9.21
CA PHE A 45 14.06 -1.45 -8.55
C PHE A 45 14.57 -1.07 -7.16
N ALA A 46 15.02 -2.02 -6.36
CA ALA A 46 15.55 -1.73 -5.02
C ALA A 46 16.79 -0.83 -5.08
N LYS A 47 17.74 -1.12 -5.98
CA LYS A 47 18.96 -0.32 -6.17
C LYS A 47 18.63 1.10 -6.64
N ASP A 48 17.74 1.23 -7.62
CA ASP A 48 17.32 2.54 -8.14
C ASP A 48 16.62 3.37 -7.06
N LEU A 49 15.70 2.77 -6.30
CA LEU A 49 14.99 3.45 -5.21
C LEU A 49 15.94 3.90 -4.09
N GLU A 50 16.92 3.07 -3.72
CA GLU A 50 17.97 3.44 -2.77
C GLU A 50 18.76 4.65 -3.28
N MET A 51 19.15 4.62 -4.57
CA MET A 51 19.88 5.73 -5.19
C MET A 51 19.07 7.02 -5.26
N PHE A 52 17.76 6.95 -5.55
CA PHE A 52 16.89 8.13 -5.57
C PHE A 52 16.73 8.76 -4.19
N ALA A 53 16.48 7.94 -3.17
CA ALA A 53 16.40 8.43 -1.80
C ALA A 53 17.73 9.06 -1.35
N ARG A 54 18.86 8.39 -1.63
CA ARG A 54 20.20 8.88 -1.31
C ARG A 54 20.54 10.17 -2.03
N HIS A 55 20.17 10.31 -3.31
CA HIS A 55 20.38 11.54 -4.08
C HIS A 55 19.68 12.74 -3.42
N ALA A 56 18.51 12.53 -2.83
CA ALA A 56 17.78 13.53 -2.06
C ALA A 56 18.21 13.62 -0.58
N LYS A 57 19.35 13.03 -0.19
CA LYS A 57 19.89 12.99 1.18
C LYS A 57 18.92 12.37 2.21
N ARG A 58 18.10 11.40 1.78
CA ARG A 58 17.17 10.64 2.62
C ARG A 58 17.62 9.17 2.71
N SER A 59 17.28 8.52 3.83
CA SER A 59 17.42 7.07 4.01
C SER A 59 16.12 6.30 3.76
N THR A 60 14.99 7.01 3.73
CA THR A 60 13.66 6.43 3.55
C THR A 60 13.11 6.79 2.17
N VAL A 61 12.69 5.76 1.44
CA VAL A 61 12.04 5.88 0.13
C VAL A 61 10.66 6.51 0.28
N THR A 62 10.32 7.42 -0.63
CA THR A 62 9.06 8.17 -0.67
C THR A 62 8.30 7.95 -1.98
N LEU A 63 7.06 8.44 -2.07
CA LEU A 63 6.24 8.33 -3.28
C LEU A 63 6.90 8.98 -4.51
N GLU A 64 7.66 10.06 -4.32
CA GLU A 64 8.36 10.74 -5.42
C GLU A 64 9.46 9.89 -6.03
N ASP A 65 10.15 9.07 -5.21
CA ASP A 65 11.15 8.12 -5.70
C ASP A 65 10.49 7.02 -6.56
N VAL A 66 9.30 6.56 -6.17
CA VAL A 66 8.52 5.55 -6.92
C VAL A 66 7.95 6.13 -8.22
N LYS A 67 7.45 7.37 -8.20
CA LYS A 67 7.04 8.08 -9.43
C LYS A 67 8.23 8.25 -10.38
N LEU A 68 9.40 8.61 -9.86
CA LEU A 68 10.62 8.74 -10.65
C LEU A 68 11.04 7.40 -11.26
N LEU A 69 10.88 6.28 -10.55
CA LEU A 69 11.13 4.94 -11.08
C LEU A 69 10.23 4.63 -12.29
N ALA A 70 8.96 5.04 -12.26
CA ALA A 70 7.99 4.83 -13.32
C ALA A 70 8.16 5.74 -14.56
N ARG A 71 9.08 6.72 -14.53
CA ARG A 71 9.21 7.81 -15.53
C ARG A 71 9.40 7.35 -16.98
N ARG A 72 9.89 6.13 -17.21
CA ARG A 72 10.22 5.63 -18.55
C ARG A 72 8.98 5.35 -19.40
N SER A 73 7.82 5.16 -18.78
CA SER A 73 6.55 4.94 -19.45
C SER A 73 5.54 6.00 -19.02
N ARG A 74 5.03 6.78 -19.98
CA ARG A 74 4.07 7.87 -19.69
C ARG A 74 2.74 7.33 -19.15
N SER A 75 2.24 6.23 -19.69
CA SER A 75 1.00 5.59 -19.21
C SER A 75 1.18 5.04 -17.80
N LEU A 76 2.32 4.40 -17.51
CA LEU A 76 2.63 3.89 -16.18
C LEU A 76 2.80 5.03 -15.17
N LEU A 77 3.53 6.09 -15.52
CA LEU A 77 3.70 7.26 -14.65
C LEU A 77 2.35 7.88 -14.28
N LYS A 78 1.45 8.04 -15.27
CA LYS A 78 0.09 8.54 -15.02
C LYS A 78 -0.67 7.64 -14.05
N TYR A 79 -0.67 6.33 -14.30
CA TYR A 79 -1.35 5.36 -13.46
C TYR A 79 -0.83 5.37 -12.00
N ILE A 80 0.49 5.34 -11.83
CA ILE A 80 1.12 5.35 -10.50
C ILE A 80 0.85 6.67 -9.77
N THR A 81 0.87 7.79 -10.47
CA THR A 81 0.57 9.11 -9.88
C THR A 81 -0.85 9.15 -9.35
N GLN A 82 -1.84 8.76 -10.17
CA GLN A 82 -3.24 8.67 -9.74
C GLN A 82 -3.39 7.74 -8.53
N ARG A 83 -2.79 6.54 -8.58
CA ARG A 83 -2.90 5.59 -7.46
C ARG A 83 -2.26 6.12 -6.18
N SER A 84 -1.19 6.89 -6.29
CA SER A 84 -0.55 7.52 -5.12
C SER A 84 -1.45 8.56 -4.44
N GLU A 85 -2.20 9.34 -5.23
CA GLU A 85 -3.15 10.33 -4.72
C GLU A 85 -4.33 9.66 -3.99
N GLU A 86 -4.86 8.58 -4.57
CA GLU A 86 -5.92 7.75 -3.96
C GLU A 86 -5.48 7.15 -2.61
N ILE A 87 -4.22 6.73 -2.48
CA ILE A 87 -3.68 6.22 -1.20
C ILE A 87 -3.56 7.34 -0.17
N VAL A 88 -3.09 8.53 -0.59
CA VAL A 88 -2.96 9.69 0.31
C VAL A 88 -4.33 10.14 0.82
N SER A 89 -5.34 10.24 -0.04
CA SER A 89 -6.70 10.59 0.37
C SER A 89 -7.29 9.55 1.33
N SER A 90 -7.16 8.26 1.01
CA SER A 90 -7.62 7.16 1.86
C SER A 90 -6.97 7.19 3.26
N ASN A 91 -5.68 7.46 3.33
CA ASN A 91 -4.96 7.56 4.61
C ASN A 91 -5.42 8.75 5.46
N MET A 92 -5.73 9.88 4.82
CA MET A 92 -6.27 11.06 5.50
C MET A 92 -7.66 10.77 6.07
N GLU A 93 -8.55 10.14 5.30
CA GLU A 93 -9.88 9.74 5.77
C GLU A 93 -9.81 8.78 6.97
N GLN A 94 -8.92 7.79 6.92
CA GLN A 94 -8.73 6.86 8.03
C GLN A 94 -8.22 7.57 9.28
N LYS A 95 -7.32 8.56 9.13
CA LYS A 95 -6.79 9.34 10.26
C LYS A 95 -7.88 10.18 10.92
N GLU A 96 -8.74 10.82 10.12
CA GLU A 96 -9.87 11.61 10.63
C GLU A 96 -10.93 10.72 11.30
N ARG A 97 -11.22 9.53 10.76
CA ARG A 97 -12.09 8.53 11.41
C ARG A 97 -11.53 8.08 12.76
N LYS A 98 -10.21 7.84 12.86
CA LYS A 98 -9.55 7.47 14.13
C LYS A 98 -9.62 8.60 15.16
N LYS A 99 -9.39 9.86 14.74
CA LYS A 99 -9.54 11.03 15.63
C LYS A 99 -10.96 11.16 16.16
N LYS A 100 -11.98 11.06 15.28
CA LYS A 100 -13.39 11.13 15.70
C LYS A 100 -13.75 10.01 16.70
N LYS A 101 -13.29 8.77 16.48
CA LYS A 101 -13.49 7.68 17.45
C LYS A 101 -12.83 7.97 18.80
N SER A 102 -11.60 8.53 18.79
CA SER A 102 -10.92 8.90 20.04
C SER A 102 -11.55 10.09 20.76
N SER A 103 -12.16 11.04 20.05
CA SER A 103 -12.89 12.15 20.67
C SER A 103 -14.22 11.67 21.27
N THR A 104 -14.99 10.84 20.55
CA THR A 104 -16.26 10.29 21.05
C THR A 104 -16.04 9.41 22.29
N ALA A 105 -14.95 8.63 22.34
CA ALA A 105 -14.60 7.85 23.54
C ALA A 105 -14.29 8.74 24.74
N LYS A 106 -13.55 9.84 24.55
CA LYS A 106 -13.27 10.81 25.62
C LYS A 106 -14.52 11.54 26.11
N THR A 107 -15.46 11.86 25.21
CA THR A 107 -16.73 12.51 25.59
C THR A 107 -17.61 11.55 26.41
N ALA A 108 -17.67 10.27 26.05
CA ALA A 108 -18.42 9.25 26.80
C ALA A 108 -17.82 8.99 28.20
N GLU A 109 -16.49 8.99 28.34
CA GLU A 109 -15.81 8.87 29.65
C GLU A 109 -16.06 10.10 30.55
N GLN A 110 -16.11 11.31 29.97
CA GLN A 110 -16.45 12.53 30.72
C GLN A 110 -17.92 12.57 31.11
N GLU A 111 -18.85 12.18 30.25
CA GLU A 111 -20.28 12.11 30.58
C GLU A 111 -20.55 11.07 31.67
N ALA A 112 -19.92 9.90 31.63
CA ALA A 112 -20.05 8.88 32.67
C ALA A 112 -19.51 9.35 34.04
N ALA A 113 -18.40 10.10 34.05
CA ALA A 113 -17.83 10.65 35.28
C ALA A 113 -18.67 11.79 35.89
N VAL A 114 -19.41 12.54 35.06
CA VAL A 114 -20.34 13.59 35.55
C VAL A 114 -21.58 12.96 36.18
N VAL A 115 -22.13 11.90 35.58
CA VAL A 115 -23.32 11.20 36.10
C VAL A 115 -23.07 10.53 37.46
N GLU A 116 -21.88 9.93 37.68
CA GLU A 116 -21.54 9.38 39.02
C GLU A 116 -21.38 10.46 40.11
N SER A 117 -21.01 11.69 39.72
CA SER A 117 -20.80 12.78 40.69
C SER A 117 -22.10 13.46 41.16
N GLU A 118 -23.17 13.38 40.37
CA GLU A 118 -24.47 13.99 40.70
C GLU A 118 -25.31 13.09 41.63
N ASP A 119 -25.21 11.77 41.51
CA ASP A 119 -25.91 10.80 42.38
C ASP A 119 -25.34 10.77 43.81
N SER A 120 -24.07 11.17 44.02
CA SER A 120 -23.47 11.23 45.36
C SER A 120 -23.83 12.48 46.16
N ASN A 121 -24.47 13.49 45.54
CA ASN A 121 -24.76 14.79 46.16
C ASN A 121 -26.24 14.94 46.56
N MET A 122 -27.01 13.85 46.47
CA MET A 122 -28.45 13.80 46.80
C MET A 122 -28.78 12.70 47.82
N ALA A 123 -27.83 12.39 48.72
CA ALA A 123 -27.98 11.51 49.89
C ALA A 123 -27.74 12.28 51.19
#